data_AF-A0A0P4ZVP8-F1
#
_entry.id   AF-A0A0P4ZVP8-F1
#
_cell.length_a   1.000
_cell.length_b   1.000
_cell.length_c   1.000
_cell.angle_alpha   90.00
_cell.angle_beta   90.00
_cell.angle_gamma   90.00
#
_symmetry.space_group_name_H-M   'P 1'
#
loop_
_entity.id
_entity.type
_entity.pdbx_description
1 polymer ?
#
loop_
_entity_poly.entity_id
_entity_poly.type
_entity_poly.pdbx_seq_one_letter_code
_entity_poly.pdbx_strand_id
1 'polypeptide(L)'
;MDLTKWTVLSLIDSKFLRNLKLAVIFGNLGSEVIMVTLDDDVYAMGCNSSGCLGLGDTASALQPRKIESLSKKKIKGLAYGSGLHLLAFSDSGELYTWGYNTYSQLGNGNTNHTLIPSLVGGVLAGKTVIQVGCGNHHCLALTSEGEVYAWGQNNGGQCGSGTTTGQSVPRRVTSGIGGHKVVAIACGQLTSMALLHDGELYGWGYNGNGELGIGNNNNQHNPVRVSNLHKAFVTQIVCGFAHCLALTDQGELYAWGANSYGQLGTGYKTHHLSPVIVAPELGKVVEIAACHLSHISAAMLHDGKIFMWGHCRGHSIFSPSLTPYTHLDEVFACYSTPAVTWRTLQFRARQDTPLAETLRLAFNDESTGDICFKVGGNSIWVHKAILKIRCQYYRAMFQHPWAEADQETVEIEQFSYPVYYCFLKYLYTDEVDLPVDEALGFIFKKSNFIFVPHFHLHFF
;
A
#
# COMPACT_ATOMS: atom_id res chain seq x y z
N MET A 1 2.02 9.67 4.16
CA MET A 1 0.85 9.48 5.03
C MET A 1 1.21 9.84 6.46
N ASP A 2 0.36 10.62 7.13
CA ASP A 2 0.44 10.88 8.57
C ASP A 2 -0.23 9.74 9.35
N LEU A 3 0.56 8.98 10.12
CA LEU A 3 0.06 7.83 10.89
C LEU A 3 -0.82 8.23 12.07
N THR A 4 -0.66 9.46 12.57
CA THR A 4 -1.38 9.94 13.75
C THR A 4 -2.88 10.16 13.47
N LYS A 5 -3.28 10.19 12.19
CA LYS A 5 -4.68 10.19 11.78
C LYS A 5 -5.43 8.92 12.18
N TRP A 6 -4.72 7.82 12.38
CA TRP A 6 -5.28 6.61 12.98
C TRP A 6 -5.24 6.74 14.50
N THR A 7 -6.39 6.91 15.14
CA THR A 7 -6.51 7.12 16.59
C THR A 7 -5.76 6.07 17.42
N VAL A 8 -5.76 4.80 17.00
CA VAL A 8 -5.02 3.75 17.71
C VAL A 8 -3.50 3.93 17.61
N LEU A 9 -2.99 4.42 16.47
CA LEU A 9 -1.56 4.66 16.26
C LEU A 9 -1.08 5.95 16.92
N SER A 10 -1.95 6.94 17.12
CA SER A 10 -1.57 8.18 17.83
C SER A 10 -1.22 7.96 19.31
N LEU A 11 -1.57 6.80 19.87
CA LEU A 11 -1.24 6.39 21.23
C LEU A 11 0.14 5.75 21.37
N ILE A 12 0.84 5.52 20.25
CA ILE A 12 2.10 4.79 20.18
C ILE A 12 3.26 5.77 20.06
N ASP A 13 4.36 5.48 20.75
CA ASP A 13 5.58 6.30 20.69
C ASP A 13 6.13 6.45 19.25
N SER A 14 6.55 7.67 18.91
CA SER A 14 7.01 8.02 17.56
C SER A 14 8.24 7.21 17.10
N LYS A 15 9.10 6.77 18.02
CA LYS A 15 10.26 5.93 17.71
C LYS A 15 9.81 4.53 17.29
N PHE A 16 8.80 3.99 17.96
CA PHE A 16 8.19 2.71 17.57
C PHE A 16 7.51 2.82 16.21
N LEU A 17 6.73 3.89 15.97
CA LEU A 17 6.07 4.11 14.67
C LEU A 17 7.06 4.19 13.50
N ARG A 18 8.25 4.78 13.69
CA ARG A 18 9.32 4.81 12.67
C ARG A 18 9.91 3.44 12.35
N ASN A 19 9.72 2.45 13.23
CA ASN A 19 10.18 1.07 13.03
C ASN A 19 9.09 0.17 12.42
N LEU A 20 7.92 0.71 12.05
CA LEU A 20 6.87 -0.10 11.44
C LEU A 20 7.19 -0.41 9.98
N LYS A 21 6.91 -1.66 9.60
CA LYS A 21 6.91 -2.19 8.24
C LYS A 21 5.49 -2.36 7.72
N LEU A 22 4.60 -2.93 8.54
CA LEU A 22 3.19 -3.14 8.21
C LEU A 22 2.29 -2.75 9.39
N ALA A 23 1.06 -2.34 9.10
CA ALA A 23 0.00 -2.28 10.10
C ALA A 23 -1.38 -2.59 9.50
N VAL A 24 -2.27 -3.13 10.33
CA VAL A 24 -3.70 -3.28 10.04
C VAL A 24 -4.47 -2.76 11.23
N ILE A 25 -5.34 -1.77 11.01
CA ILE A 25 -6.29 -1.28 12.01
C ILE A 25 -7.64 -1.92 11.70
N PHE A 26 -8.23 -2.55 12.71
CA PHE A 26 -9.44 -3.34 12.55
C PHE A 26 -10.38 -3.20 13.75
N GLY A 27 -11.49 -3.94 13.68
CA GLY A 27 -12.49 -4.04 14.73
C GLY A 27 -13.64 -3.04 14.58
N ASN A 28 -14.71 -3.29 15.34
CA ASN A 28 -15.98 -2.57 15.20
C ASN A 28 -15.89 -1.09 15.59
N LEU A 29 -14.84 -0.71 16.32
CA LEU A 29 -14.55 0.66 16.72
C LEU A 29 -13.26 1.22 16.10
N GLY A 30 -12.51 0.41 15.32
CA GLY A 30 -11.21 0.80 14.77
C GLY A 30 -10.15 1.05 15.84
N SER A 31 -10.20 0.26 16.93
CA SER A 31 -9.35 0.43 18.12
C SER A 31 -8.30 -0.66 18.27
N GLU A 32 -8.34 -1.66 17.41
CA GLU A 32 -7.47 -2.82 17.39
C GLU A 32 -6.46 -2.67 16.27
N VAL A 33 -5.20 -3.01 16.54
CA VAL A 33 -4.14 -2.93 15.55
C VAL A 33 -3.19 -4.12 15.68
N ILE A 34 -2.84 -4.70 14.53
CA ILE A 34 -1.67 -5.58 14.40
C ILE A 34 -0.58 -4.80 13.65
N MET A 35 0.63 -4.86 14.15
CA MET A 35 1.79 -4.14 13.63
C MET A 35 2.93 -5.11 13.40
N VAL A 36 3.65 -4.94 12.28
CA VAL A 36 4.88 -5.69 12.00
C VAL A 36 6.01 -4.67 11.89
N THR A 37 7.09 -4.89 12.61
CA THR A 37 8.26 -4.00 12.59
C THR A 37 9.24 -4.36 11.47
N LEU A 38 10.23 -3.50 11.24
CA LEU A 38 11.29 -3.71 10.23
C LEU A 38 12.16 -4.93 10.53
N ASP A 39 12.27 -5.33 11.80
CA ASP A 39 12.97 -6.53 12.23
C ASP A 39 12.07 -7.78 12.28
N ASP A 40 10.89 -7.74 11.65
CA ASP A 40 9.93 -8.85 11.56
C ASP A 40 9.28 -9.27 12.88
N ASP A 41 9.37 -8.46 13.94
CA ASP A 41 8.56 -8.69 15.14
C ASP A 41 7.11 -8.24 14.93
N VAL A 42 6.17 -8.96 15.54
CA VAL A 42 4.74 -8.68 15.41
C VAL A 42 4.20 -8.24 16.76
N TYR A 43 3.44 -7.16 16.77
CA TYR A 43 2.83 -6.58 17.96
C TYR A 43 1.33 -6.38 17.76
N ALA A 44 0.58 -6.45 18.85
CA ALA A 44 -0.84 -6.13 18.90
C ALA A 44 -1.15 -5.11 19.99
N MET A 45 -2.18 -4.29 19.77
CA MET A 45 -2.71 -3.33 20.72
C MET A 45 -4.22 -3.14 20.47
N GLY A 46 -4.98 -2.81 21.51
CA GLY A 46 -6.41 -2.50 21.42
C GLY A 46 -7.31 -3.38 22.28
N CYS A 47 -8.59 -3.43 21.91
CA CYS A 47 -9.56 -4.34 22.50
C CYS A 47 -9.25 -5.79 22.11
N ASN A 48 -9.30 -6.72 23.06
CA ASN A 48 -8.99 -8.15 22.82
C ASN A 48 -10.18 -9.07 23.06
N SER A 49 -11.35 -8.71 22.53
CA SER A 49 -12.52 -9.58 22.58
C SER A 49 -12.27 -10.82 21.70
N SER A 50 -12.59 -12.01 22.22
CA SER A 50 -12.43 -13.28 21.51
C SER A 50 -10.99 -13.62 21.06
N GLY A 51 -9.97 -13.00 21.67
CA GLY A 51 -8.56 -13.30 21.38
C GLY A 51 -8.04 -12.75 20.06
N CYS A 52 -8.70 -11.73 19.49
CA CYS A 52 -8.35 -11.16 18.19
C CYS A 52 -6.96 -10.51 18.15
N LEU A 53 -6.35 -10.17 19.30
CA LEU A 53 -4.98 -9.67 19.34
C LEU A 53 -3.93 -10.79 19.23
N GLY A 54 -4.30 -12.06 19.38
CA GLY A 54 -3.37 -13.18 19.21
C GLY A 54 -2.34 -13.35 20.32
N LEU A 55 -2.59 -12.77 21.50
CA LEU A 55 -1.63 -12.68 22.62
C LEU A 55 -1.66 -13.89 23.57
N GLY A 56 -2.48 -14.91 23.30
CA GLY A 56 -2.68 -16.06 24.18
C GLY A 56 -3.65 -15.83 25.35
N ASP A 57 -4.29 -14.66 25.39
CA ASP A 57 -5.30 -14.27 26.36
C ASP A 57 -6.40 -13.43 25.70
N THR A 58 -7.39 -12.98 26.48
CA THR A 58 -8.45 -12.06 26.08
C THR A 58 -8.33 -10.69 26.74
N ALA A 59 -7.16 -10.36 27.28
CA ALA A 59 -6.92 -9.08 27.94
C ALA A 59 -6.60 -8.01 26.90
N SER A 60 -7.36 -6.91 26.92
CA SER A 60 -7.09 -5.73 26.10
C SER A 60 -5.73 -5.13 26.43
N ALA A 61 -5.07 -4.55 25.43
CA ALA A 61 -3.72 -4.02 25.54
C ALA A 61 -3.71 -2.52 25.20
N LEU A 62 -3.32 -1.67 26.16
CA LEU A 62 -3.18 -0.22 25.95
C LEU A 62 -1.81 0.18 25.40
N GLN A 63 -0.88 -0.77 25.30
CA GLN A 63 0.46 -0.59 24.76
C GLN A 63 0.78 -1.78 23.86
N PRO A 64 1.68 -1.63 22.86
CA PRO A 64 2.09 -2.72 21.99
C PRO A 64 2.60 -3.92 22.79
N ARG A 65 1.93 -5.07 22.65
CA ARG A 65 2.36 -6.37 23.20
C ARG A 65 2.81 -7.27 22.06
N LYS A 66 3.94 -7.95 22.25
CA LYS A 66 4.52 -8.81 21.22
C LYS A 66 3.70 -10.09 21.06
N ILE A 67 3.48 -10.49 19.81
CA ILE A 67 2.89 -11.77 19.41
C ILE A 67 4.03 -12.71 19.07
N GLU A 68 4.46 -13.51 20.04
CA GLU A 68 5.65 -14.36 19.90
C GLU A 68 5.51 -15.39 18.77
N SER A 69 4.31 -15.95 18.57
CA SER A 69 4.08 -17.00 17.57
C SER A 69 4.21 -16.54 16.10
N LEU A 70 4.04 -15.24 15.83
CA LEU A 70 4.20 -14.67 14.48
C LEU A 70 5.50 -13.89 14.31
N SER A 71 6.18 -13.56 15.39
CA SER A 71 7.44 -12.83 15.33
C SER A 71 8.49 -13.65 14.56
N LYS A 72 9.26 -12.96 13.72
CA LYS A 72 10.26 -13.52 12.80
C LYS A 72 9.71 -14.45 11.71
N LYS A 73 8.38 -14.54 11.54
CA LYS A 73 7.74 -15.25 10.42
C LYS A 73 7.67 -14.43 9.13
N LYS A 74 8.29 -13.24 9.11
CA LYS A 74 8.36 -12.36 7.92
C LYS A 74 7.01 -12.09 7.27
N ILE A 75 6.03 -11.71 8.09
CA ILE A 75 4.66 -11.44 7.64
C ILE A 75 4.66 -10.40 6.51
N LYS A 76 3.91 -10.70 5.44
CA LYS A 76 3.78 -9.89 4.21
C LYS A 76 2.43 -9.20 4.08
N GLY A 77 1.37 -9.83 4.57
CA GLY A 77 0.03 -9.27 4.52
C GLY A 77 -0.88 -9.86 5.57
N LEU A 78 -1.90 -9.09 5.93
CA LEU A 78 -2.92 -9.47 6.88
C LEU A 78 -4.31 -9.09 6.38
N ALA A 79 -5.30 -9.89 6.73
CA ALA A 79 -6.72 -9.57 6.58
C ALA A 79 -7.44 -9.84 7.89
N TYR A 80 -8.60 -9.22 8.04
CA TYR A 80 -9.43 -9.32 9.22
C TYR A 80 -10.88 -9.29 8.78
N GLY A 81 -11.75 -10.01 9.49
CA GLY A 81 -13.19 -9.97 9.24
C GLY A 81 -13.97 -9.33 10.38
N SER A 82 -15.24 -8.98 10.10
CA SER A 82 -16.12 -8.31 11.08
C SER A 82 -16.39 -9.14 12.33
N GLY A 83 -16.29 -10.47 12.22
CA GLY A 83 -16.33 -11.35 13.38
C GLY A 83 -15.11 -11.29 14.30
N LEU A 84 -14.13 -10.40 14.09
CA LEU A 84 -12.86 -10.35 14.86
C LEU A 84 -12.03 -11.63 14.75
N HIS A 85 -11.87 -12.12 13.53
CA HIS A 85 -10.90 -13.15 13.16
C HIS A 85 -9.88 -12.56 12.19
N LEU A 86 -8.65 -13.06 12.25
CA LEU A 86 -7.54 -12.54 11.48
C LEU A 86 -6.82 -13.64 10.72
N LEU A 87 -6.33 -13.27 9.54
CA LEU A 87 -5.46 -14.04 8.67
C LEU A 87 -4.15 -13.28 8.51
N ALA A 88 -3.02 -13.97 8.52
CA ALA A 88 -1.73 -13.42 8.14
C ALA A 88 -0.97 -14.43 7.28
N PHE A 89 -0.24 -13.96 6.27
CA PHE A 89 0.66 -14.82 5.50
C PHE A 89 2.10 -14.31 5.52
N SER A 90 3.05 -15.25 5.57
CA SER A 90 4.49 -15.01 5.55
C SER A 90 5.02 -14.77 4.14
N ASP A 91 6.30 -14.42 4.01
CA ASP A 91 7.01 -14.38 2.73
C ASP A 91 7.18 -15.75 2.06
N SER A 92 7.20 -16.83 2.84
CA SER A 92 7.14 -18.22 2.36
C SER A 92 5.73 -18.63 1.90
N GLY A 93 4.71 -17.81 2.19
CA GLY A 93 3.31 -18.07 1.86
C GLY A 93 2.59 -18.99 2.85
N GLU A 94 3.14 -19.24 4.02
CA GLU A 94 2.44 -19.93 5.12
C GLU A 94 1.29 -19.06 5.64
N LEU A 95 0.10 -19.65 5.82
CA LEU A 95 -1.09 -18.95 6.31
C LEU A 95 -1.33 -19.22 7.79
N TYR A 96 -1.54 -18.17 8.58
CA TYR A 96 -1.84 -18.23 10.00
C TYR A 96 -3.21 -17.61 10.29
N THR A 97 -3.97 -18.19 11.23
CA THR A 97 -5.31 -17.71 11.63
C THR A 97 -5.49 -17.69 13.15
N TRP A 98 -6.24 -16.72 13.66
CA TRP A 98 -6.65 -16.64 15.07
C TRP A 98 -7.88 -15.74 15.29
N GLY A 99 -8.36 -15.70 16.53
CA GLY A 99 -9.51 -14.91 16.97
C GLY A 99 -10.79 -15.73 17.07
N TYR A 100 -11.92 -15.07 16.78
CA TYR A 100 -13.25 -15.66 16.82
C TYR A 100 -13.43 -16.78 15.78
N ASN A 101 -14.20 -17.84 16.11
CA ASN A 101 -14.31 -19.04 15.25
C ASN A 101 -15.67 -19.76 15.24
N THR A 102 -16.77 -19.18 15.73
CA THR A 102 -18.05 -19.94 15.83
C THR A 102 -18.60 -20.45 14.49
N TYR A 103 -18.21 -19.87 13.36
CA TYR A 103 -18.59 -20.30 12.01
C TYR A 103 -17.45 -20.99 11.27
N SER A 104 -16.44 -21.48 12.01
CA SER A 104 -15.25 -22.17 11.50
C SER A 104 -14.36 -21.31 10.56
N GLN A 105 -14.41 -19.99 10.69
CA GLN A 105 -13.61 -19.04 9.89
C GLN A 105 -12.09 -19.15 10.10
N LEU A 106 -11.61 -19.88 11.11
CA LEU A 106 -10.19 -20.17 11.27
C LEU A 106 -9.71 -21.37 10.43
N GLY A 107 -10.63 -22.13 9.81
CA GLY A 107 -10.25 -23.19 8.86
C GLY A 107 -9.51 -24.38 9.50
N ASN A 108 -9.66 -24.57 10.82
CA ASN A 108 -8.95 -25.57 11.61
C ASN A 108 -9.80 -26.82 11.94
N GLY A 109 -10.90 -27.02 11.23
CA GLY A 109 -11.79 -28.17 11.38
C GLY A 109 -12.72 -28.11 12.59
N ASN A 110 -12.75 -27.00 13.34
CA ASN A 110 -13.61 -26.82 14.51
C ASN A 110 -14.14 -25.38 14.63
N THR A 111 -14.93 -25.12 15.68
CA THR A 111 -15.56 -23.82 15.95
C THR A 111 -14.98 -23.10 17.17
N ASN A 112 -13.86 -23.57 17.71
CA ASN A 112 -13.25 -23.01 18.93
C ASN A 112 -12.41 -21.78 18.60
N HIS A 113 -12.56 -20.73 19.40
CA HIS A 113 -11.73 -19.54 19.30
C HIS A 113 -10.28 -19.90 19.54
N THR A 114 -9.38 -19.27 18.80
CA THR A 114 -7.94 -19.49 18.96
C THR A 114 -7.30 -18.19 19.40
N LEU A 115 -6.70 -18.18 20.59
CA LEU A 115 -6.12 -16.97 21.19
C LEU A 115 -4.68 -16.70 20.70
N ILE A 116 -4.09 -17.63 19.95
CA ILE A 116 -2.73 -17.56 19.44
C ILE A 116 -2.75 -17.86 17.93
N PRO A 117 -2.08 -17.07 17.08
CA PRO A 117 -1.89 -17.37 15.67
C PRO A 117 -1.43 -18.80 15.44
N SER A 118 -2.20 -19.55 14.66
CA SER A 118 -1.96 -20.97 14.37
C SER A 118 -1.88 -21.18 12.88
N LEU A 119 -0.93 -22.02 12.45
CA LEU A 119 -0.73 -22.37 11.04
C LEU A 119 -1.94 -23.14 10.50
N VAL A 120 -2.44 -22.74 9.34
CA VAL A 120 -3.50 -23.44 8.61
C VAL A 120 -2.86 -24.56 7.77
N GLY A 121 -3.12 -25.81 8.17
CA GLY A 121 -2.61 -27.00 7.48
C GLY A 121 -3.55 -27.53 6.39
N GLY A 122 -3.37 -28.82 6.05
CA GLY A 122 -4.24 -29.53 5.10
C GLY A 122 -3.97 -29.16 3.65
N VAL A 123 -5.00 -28.77 2.91
CA VAL A 123 -4.91 -28.51 1.45
C VAL A 123 -4.08 -27.28 1.07
N LEU A 124 -3.79 -26.40 2.04
CA LEU A 124 -2.90 -25.25 1.86
C LEU A 124 -1.46 -25.57 2.26
N ALA A 125 -1.17 -26.74 2.83
CA ALA A 125 0.20 -27.13 3.18
C ALA A 125 1.04 -27.25 1.90
N GLY A 126 2.18 -26.56 1.88
CA GLY A 126 3.08 -26.52 0.72
C GLY A 126 2.65 -25.58 -0.42
N LYS A 127 1.53 -24.88 -0.28
CA LYS A 127 1.11 -23.82 -1.21
C LYS A 127 1.65 -22.47 -0.75
N THR A 128 2.04 -21.62 -1.69
CA THR A 128 2.46 -20.24 -1.40
C THR A 128 1.26 -19.30 -1.49
N VAL A 129 0.70 -18.89 -0.36
CA VAL A 129 -0.36 -17.87 -0.31
C VAL A 129 0.24 -16.49 -0.57
N ILE A 130 -0.38 -15.72 -1.47
CA ILE A 130 0.06 -14.38 -1.89
C ILE A 130 -0.94 -13.27 -1.55
N GLN A 131 -2.20 -13.62 -1.29
CA GLN A 131 -3.23 -12.69 -0.86
C GLN A 131 -4.28 -13.41 -0.01
N VAL A 132 -4.83 -12.69 0.96
CA VAL A 132 -5.93 -13.14 1.82
C VAL A 132 -7.02 -12.08 1.86
N GLY A 133 -8.26 -12.50 2.07
CA GLY A 133 -9.41 -11.61 2.26
C GLY A 133 -10.39 -12.21 3.26
N CYS A 134 -11.08 -11.36 4.01
CA CYS A 134 -12.11 -11.79 4.95
C CYS A 134 -13.38 -10.97 4.73
N GLY A 135 -14.53 -11.63 4.86
CA GLY A 135 -15.82 -10.95 5.02
C GLY A 135 -16.26 -10.95 6.47
N ASN A 136 -17.55 -11.18 6.72
CA ASN A 136 -18.09 -11.25 8.07
C ASN A 136 -17.48 -12.43 8.88
N HIS A 137 -17.71 -13.64 8.38
CA HIS A 137 -17.26 -14.90 8.98
C HIS A 137 -16.77 -15.91 7.93
N HIS A 138 -16.31 -15.43 6.78
CA HIS A 138 -15.73 -16.27 5.73
C HIS A 138 -14.40 -15.68 5.27
N CYS A 139 -13.56 -16.56 4.74
CA CYS A 139 -12.19 -16.27 4.37
C CYS A 139 -11.90 -16.73 2.96
N LEU A 140 -11.04 -15.98 2.27
CA LEU A 140 -10.44 -16.34 0.99
C LEU A 140 -8.91 -16.33 1.12
N ALA A 141 -8.26 -17.26 0.41
CA ALA A 141 -6.83 -17.25 0.19
C ALA A 141 -6.54 -17.47 -1.31
N LEU A 142 -5.62 -16.69 -1.86
CA LEU A 142 -5.12 -16.80 -3.22
C LEU A 142 -3.68 -17.32 -3.19
N THR A 143 -3.40 -18.37 -3.94
CA THR A 143 -2.04 -18.93 -4.07
C THR A 143 -1.29 -18.31 -5.25
N SER A 144 0.05 -18.43 -5.28
CA SER A 144 0.91 -18.00 -6.39
C SER A 144 0.61 -18.70 -7.72
N GLU A 145 0.01 -19.89 -7.67
CA GLU A 145 -0.48 -20.63 -8.83
C GLU A 145 -1.81 -20.08 -9.37
N GLY A 146 -2.41 -19.08 -8.71
CA GLY A 146 -3.69 -18.50 -9.08
C GLY A 146 -4.90 -19.33 -8.62
N GLU A 147 -4.73 -20.20 -7.62
CA GLU A 147 -5.81 -20.99 -7.04
C GLU A 147 -6.47 -20.23 -5.89
N VAL A 148 -7.81 -20.24 -5.84
CA VAL A 148 -8.58 -19.63 -4.74
C VAL A 148 -9.11 -20.70 -3.81
N TYR A 149 -8.93 -20.48 -2.52
CA TYR A 149 -9.47 -21.31 -1.44
C TYR A 149 -10.43 -20.49 -0.59
N ALA A 150 -11.53 -21.10 -0.16
CA ALA A 150 -12.54 -20.45 0.67
C ALA A 150 -12.99 -21.35 1.82
N TRP A 151 -13.33 -20.74 2.96
CA TRP A 151 -13.89 -21.43 4.13
C TRP A 151 -14.64 -20.49 5.09
N GLY A 152 -15.24 -21.06 6.12
CA GLY A 152 -16.05 -20.36 7.12
C GLY A 152 -17.56 -20.43 6.82
N GLN A 153 -18.28 -19.38 7.22
CA GLN A 153 -19.73 -19.25 7.02
C GLN A 153 -20.08 -19.23 5.53
N ASN A 154 -21.14 -19.94 5.14
CA ASN A 154 -21.52 -20.10 3.74
C ASN A 154 -23.02 -19.95 3.47
N ASN A 155 -23.79 -19.33 4.38
CA ASN A 155 -25.25 -19.27 4.28
C ASN A 155 -25.75 -18.58 2.98
N GLY A 156 -24.96 -17.68 2.40
CA GLY A 156 -25.25 -17.03 1.12
C GLY A 156 -24.51 -17.66 -0.07
N GLY A 157 -23.73 -18.71 0.13
CA GLY A 157 -22.87 -19.30 -0.90
C GLY A 157 -21.49 -18.65 -1.05
N GLN A 158 -21.07 -17.80 -0.10
CA GLN A 158 -19.84 -17.01 -0.17
C GLN A 158 -18.54 -17.84 -0.18
N CYS A 159 -18.60 -19.14 0.11
CA CYS A 159 -17.45 -20.04 -0.04
C CYS A 159 -17.37 -20.71 -1.44
N GLY A 160 -18.33 -20.47 -2.33
CA GLY A 160 -18.25 -20.89 -3.73
C GLY A 160 -18.26 -22.40 -3.97
N SER A 161 -18.83 -23.18 -3.04
CA SER A 161 -18.83 -24.66 -3.07
C SER A 161 -20.01 -25.32 -3.80
N GLY A 162 -20.92 -24.52 -4.35
CA GLY A 162 -22.20 -24.99 -4.89
C GLY A 162 -23.24 -25.35 -3.83
N THR A 163 -22.94 -25.09 -2.55
CA THR A 163 -23.81 -25.37 -1.41
C THR A 163 -23.90 -24.16 -0.48
N THR A 164 -24.79 -24.19 0.52
CA THR A 164 -24.90 -23.18 1.57
C THR A 164 -24.35 -23.64 2.93
N THR A 165 -23.79 -24.84 2.99
CA THR A 165 -23.19 -25.39 4.21
C THR A 165 -21.84 -24.74 4.46
N GLY A 166 -21.61 -24.28 5.70
CA GLY A 166 -20.31 -23.76 6.14
C GLY A 166 -19.18 -24.77 5.94
N GLN A 167 -17.96 -24.27 5.78
CA GLN A 167 -16.78 -25.10 5.54
C GLN A 167 -15.78 -24.89 6.67
N SER A 168 -15.47 -25.95 7.41
CA SER A 168 -14.58 -25.86 8.57
C SER A 168 -13.10 -25.92 8.24
N VAL A 169 -12.77 -26.20 6.98
CA VAL A 169 -11.40 -26.23 6.45
C VAL A 169 -11.37 -25.53 5.09
N PRO A 170 -10.22 -24.94 4.68
CA PRO A 170 -10.04 -24.40 3.34
C PRO A 170 -10.41 -25.42 2.27
N ARG A 171 -11.18 -24.99 1.26
CA ARG A 171 -11.48 -25.78 0.07
C ARG A 171 -11.22 -24.95 -1.17
N ARG A 172 -10.60 -25.58 -2.17
CA ARG A 172 -10.39 -24.95 -3.47
C ARG A 172 -11.73 -24.67 -4.15
N VAL A 173 -11.90 -23.43 -4.62
CA VAL A 173 -13.04 -23.00 -5.43
C VAL A 173 -12.74 -23.33 -6.89
N THR A 174 -13.49 -24.25 -7.48
CA THR A 174 -13.20 -24.79 -8.82
C THR A 174 -14.27 -24.46 -9.85
N SER A 175 -15.53 -24.27 -9.45
CA SER A 175 -16.60 -23.98 -10.39
C SER A 175 -16.39 -22.60 -11.03
N GLY A 176 -16.48 -22.50 -12.36
CA GLY A 176 -16.33 -21.25 -13.13
C GLY A 176 -14.91 -20.69 -13.25
N ILE A 177 -14.04 -20.90 -12.25
CA ILE A 177 -12.67 -20.35 -12.20
C ILE A 177 -11.57 -21.43 -12.14
N GLY A 178 -11.94 -22.71 -12.03
CA GLY A 178 -11.01 -23.82 -11.97
C GLY A 178 -10.26 -23.99 -13.30
N GLY A 179 -8.94 -23.81 -13.28
CA GLY A 179 -8.10 -23.85 -14.47
C GLY A 179 -7.77 -22.47 -15.04
N HIS A 180 -8.38 -21.41 -14.51
CA HIS A 180 -8.00 -20.03 -14.82
C HIS A 180 -7.06 -19.49 -13.73
N LYS A 181 -6.15 -18.60 -14.13
CA LYS A 181 -5.24 -17.93 -13.20
C LYS A 181 -5.93 -16.72 -12.59
N VAL A 182 -6.30 -16.82 -11.31
CA VAL A 182 -6.76 -15.68 -10.51
C VAL A 182 -5.55 -14.83 -10.11
N VAL A 183 -5.67 -13.51 -10.20
CA VAL A 183 -4.61 -12.54 -9.87
C VAL A 183 -4.97 -11.63 -8.70
N ALA A 184 -6.24 -11.48 -8.38
CA ALA A 184 -6.68 -10.78 -7.18
C ALA A 184 -8.00 -11.34 -6.64
N ILE A 185 -8.18 -11.24 -5.32
CA ILE A 185 -9.42 -11.56 -4.61
C ILE A 185 -9.92 -10.35 -3.81
N ALA A 186 -11.23 -10.26 -3.59
CA ALA A 186 -11.83 -9.27 -2.70
C ALA A 186 -13.07 -9.85 -1.99
N CYS A 187 -13.34 -9.40 -0.77
CA CYS A 187 -14.49 -9.85 0.03
C CYS A 187 -15.36 -8.66 0.44
N GLY A 188 -16.66 -8.74 0.21
CA GLY A 188 -17.64 -7.95 0.94
C GLY A 188 -18.02 -8.65 2.26
N GLN A 189 -19.10 -8.23 2.91
CA GLN A 189 -19.56 -8.92 4.14
C GLN A 189 -19.90 -10.39 3.90
N LEU A 190 -20.68 -10.66 2.85
CA LEU A 190 -21.21 -11.99 2.51
C LEU A 190 -20.99 -12.31 1.03
N THR A 191 -20.06 -11.62 0.38
CA THR A 191 -19.74 -11.77 -1.04
C THR A 191 -18.25 -11.96 -1.24
N SER A 192 -17.91 -12.66 -2.32
CA SER A 192 -16.54 -12.94 -2.73
C SER A 192 -16.39 -12.62 -4.21
N MET A 193 -15.24 -12.05 -4.56
CA MET A 193 -14.87 -11.69 -5.93
C MET A 193 -13.50 -12.27 -6.26
N ALA A 194 -13.33 -12.68 -7.52
CA ALA A 194 -12.04 -13.08 -8.09
C ALA A 194 -11.83 -12.38 -9.43
N LEU A 195 -10.67 -11.76 -9.58
CA LEU A 195 -10.18 -11.16 -10.83
C LEU A 195 -9.20 -12.14 -11.49
N LEU A 196 -9.48 -12.50 -12.73
CA LEU A 196 -8.63 -13.35 -13.55
C LEU A 196 -7.54 -12.53 -14.26
N HIS A 197 -6.46 -13.20 -14.67
CA HIS A 197 -5.31 -12.58 -15.33
C HIS A 197 -5.62 -11.89 -16.67
N ASP A 198 -6.73 -12.27 -17.31
CA ASP A 198 -7.25 -11.74 -18.57
C ASP A 198 -8.24 -10.58 -18.35
N GLY A 199 -8.38 -10.11 -17.10
CA GLY A 199 -9.23 -8.99 -16.73
C GLY A 199 -10.70 -9.40 -16.49
N GLU A 200 -11.05 -10.68 -16.59
CA GLU A 200 -12.40 -11.13 -16.29
C GLU A 200 -12.69 -11.18 -14.79
N LEU A 201 -13.91 -10.79 -14.41
CA LEU A 201 -14.35 -10.73 -13.03
C LEU A 201 -15.43 -11.78 -12.74
N TYR A 202 -15.27 -12.51 -11.64
CA TYR A 202 -16.23 -13.49 -11.15
C TYR A 202 -16.66 -13.14 -9.72
N GLY A 203 -17.95 -13.30 -9.43
CA GLY A 203 -18.53 -13.05 -8.11
C GLY A 203 -19.40 -14.22 -7.63
N TRP A 204 -19.43 -14.43 -6.32
CA TRP A 204 -20.32 -15.39 -5.66
C TRP A 204 -20.67 -14.98 -4.22
N GLY A 205 -21.68 -15.63 -3.66
CA GLY A 205 -22.22 -15.35 -2.33
C GLY A 205 -23.57 -14.64 -2.37
N TYR A 206 -23.82 -13.86 -1.33
CA TYR A 206 -25.05 -13.10 -1.15
C TYR A 206 -25.21 -12.04 -2.25
N ASN A 207 -26.43 -11.80 -2.72
CA ASN A 207 -26.68 -10.85 -3.81
C ASN A 207 -27.98 -10.04 -3.62
N GLY A 208 -28.50 -9.91 -2.39
CA GLY A 208 -29.80 -9.27 -2.14
C GLY A 208 -29.91 -7.82 -2.61
N ASN A 209 -28.79 -7.10 -2.70
CA ASN A 209 -28.70 -5.72 -3.18
C ASN A 209 -28.00 -5.60 -4.54
N GLY A 210 -27.73 -6.73 -5.22
CA GLY A 210 -26.97 -6.75 -6.47
C GLY A 210 -25.46 -6.69 -6.28
N GLU A 211 -24.94 -7.08 -5.12
CA GLU A 211 -23.52 -7.04 -4.76
C GLU A 211 -22.62 -7.81 -5.75
N LEU A 212 -23.17 -8.77 -6.50
CA LEU A 212 -22.45 -9.54 -7.50
C LEU A 212 -22.39 -8.88 -8.88
N GLY A 213 -23.21 -7.87 -9.16
CA GLY A 213 -23.17 -7.14 -10.44
C GLY A 213 -23.67 -7.95 -11.65
N ILE A 214 -24.39 -9.04 -11.43
CA ILE A 214 -24.82 -10.00 -12.47
C ILE A 214 -26.19 -9.69 -13.10
N GLY A 215 -26.73 -8.50 -12.89
CA GLY A 215 -28.01 -8.04 -13.46
C GLY A 215 -29.25 -8.58 -12.76
N ASN A 216 -29.09 -9.23 -11.60
CA ASN A 216 -30.17 -9.72 -10.75
C ASN A 216 -29.75 -9.67 -9.28
N ASN A 217 -30.64 -10.10 -8.37
CA ASN A 217 -30.44 -10.11 -6.93
C ASN A 217 -30.47 -11.52 -6.30
N ASN A 218 -30.21 -12.57 -7.10
CA ASN A 218 -30.17 -13.95 -6.62
C ASN A 218 -28.77 -14.32 -6.15
N ASN A 219 -28.68 -14.93 -4.96
CA ASN A 219 -27.44 -15.47 -4.43
C ASN A 219 -26.81 -16.48 -5.40
N GLN A 220 -25.48 -16.51 -5.46
CA GLN A 220 -24.75 -17.45 -6.29
C GLN A 220 -23.88 -18.34 -5.41
N HIS A 221 -24.13 -19.65 -5.43
CA HIS A 221 -23.36 -20.61 -4.63
C HIS A 221 -22.06 -21.06 -5.34
N ASN A 222 -21.89 -20.69 -6.60
CA ASN A 222 -20.68 -20.90 -7.40
C ASN A 222 -20.24 -19.56 -7.98
N PRO A 223 -18.95 -19.38 -8.30
CA PRO A 223 -18.47 -18.23 -9.08
C PRO A 223 -19.25 -18.05 -10.38
N VAL A 224 -19.76 -16.84 -10.60
CA VAL A 224 -20.44 -16.43 -11.83
C VAL A 224 -19.75 -15.20 -12.42
N ARG A 225 -19.56 -15.21 -13.74
CA ARG A 225 -18.93 -14.11 -14.48
C ARG A 225 -19.80 -12.85 -14.44
N VAL A 226 -19.19 -11.72 -14.11
CA VAL A 226 -19.80 -10.39 -14.17
C VAL A 226 -19.86 -9.92 -15.63
N SER A 227 -20.83 -10.44 -16.36
CA SER A 227 -20.86 -10.36 -17.83
C SER A 227 -20.95 -8.94 -18.37
N ASN A 228 -21.42 -7.97 -17.59
CA ASN A 228 -21.54 -6.57 -18.03
C ASN A 228 -20.18 -5.84 -18.13
N LEU A 229 -19.08 -6.48 -17.72
CA LEU A 229 -17.71 -5.99 -17.88
C LEU A 229 -16.91 -6.74 -18.96
N HIS A 230 -17.54 -7.61 -19.76
CA HIS A 230 -16.84 -8.46 -20.75
C HIS A 230 -16.02 -7.72 -21.83
N LYS A 231 -16.22 -6.41 -21.98
CA LYS A 231 -15.46 -5.56 -22.94
C LYS A 231 -14.36 -4.73 -22.27
N ALA A 232 -14.25 -4.80 -20.95
CA ALA A 232 -13.32 -4.03 -20.17
C ALA A 232 -12.26 -4.96 -19.56
N PHE A 233 -11.00 -4.56 -19.61
CA PHE A 233 -9.92 -5.28 -18.93
C PHE A 233 -9.80 -4.74 -17.51
N VAL A 234 -10.36 -5.46 -16.53
CA VAL A 234 -10.32 -5.05 -15.13
C VAL A 234 -8.93 -5.29 -14.56
N THR A 235 -8.40 -4.29 -13.85
CA THR A 235 -7.06 -4.33 -13.22
C THR A 235 -7.12 -4.28 -11.70
N GLN A 236 -8.18 -3.72 -11.11
CA GLN A 236 -8.38 -3.71 -9.66
C GLN A 236 -9.84 -4.00 -9.31
N ILE A 237 -10.04 -4.70 -8.19
CA ILE A 237 -11.35 -4.97 -7.58
C ILE A 237 -11.25 -4.74 -6.08
N VAL A 238 -12.18 -3.97 -5.52
CA VAL A 238 -12.33 -3.79 -4.07
C VAL A 238 -13.80 -3.92 -3.68
N CYS A 239 -14.05 -4.40 -2.47
CA CYS A 239 -15.39 -4.60 -1.93
C CYS A 239 -15.57 -3.73 -0.69
N GLY A 240 -16.67 -3.00 -0.64
CA GLY A 240 -17.19 -2.40 0.58
C GLY A 240 -18.12 -3.36 1.32
N PHE A 241 -18.94 -2.84 2.22
CA PHE A 241 -19.85 -3.65 3.03
C PHE A 241 -20.79 -4.52 2.18
N ALA A 242 -21.46 -3.90 1.21
CA ALA A 242 -22.40 -4.55 0.29
C ALA A 242 -22.36 -3.90 -1.10
N HIS A 243 -21.17 -3.47 -1.53
CA HIS A 243 -20.95 -2.87 -2.84
C HIS A 243 -19.54 -3.20 -3.32
N CYS A 244 -19.29 -3.01 -4.61
CA CYS A 244 -18.01 -3.28 -5.25
C CYS A 244 -17.61 -2.13 -6.15
N LEU A 245 -16.30 -1.94 -6.29
CA LEU A 245 -15.69 -1.04 -7.26
C LEU A 245 -14.71 -1.83 -8.13
N ALA A 246 -14.72 -1.59 -9.43
CA ALA A 246 -13.73 -2.13 -10.37
C ALA A 246 -13.07 -1.00 -11.16
N LEU A 247 -11.77 -1.14 -11.40
CA LEU A 247 -10.97 -0.22 -12.21
C LEU A 247 -10.47 -0.94 -13.45
N THR A 248 -10.63 -0.32 -14.62
CA THR A 248 -10.10 -0.85 -15.89
C THR A 248 -8.69 -0.37 -16.19
N ASP A 249 -8.01 -1.00 -17.13
CA ASP A 249 -6.71 -0.55 -17.69
C ASP A 249 -6.78 0.84 -18.36
N GLN A 250 -7.95 1.19 -18.87
CA GLN A 250 -8.25 2.52 -19.40
C GLN A 250 -8.48 3.57 -18.30
N GLY A 251 -8.56 3.14 -17.04
CA GLY A 251 -8.79 3.99 -15.87
C GLY A 251 -10.25 4.41 -15.71
N GLU A 252 -11.18 3.61 -16.22
CA GLU A 252 -12.61 3.76 -16.01
C GLU A 252 -13.01 3.11 -14.69
N LEU A 253 -13.78 3.84 -13.89
CA LEU A 253 -14.30 3.37 -12.61
C LEU A 253 -15.72 2.83 -12.77
N TYR A 254 -15.93 1.59 -12.35
CA TYR A 254 -17.24 0.97 -12.27
C TYR A 254 -17.63 0.71 -10.81
N ALA A 255 -18.93 0.82 -10.51
CA ALA A 255 -19.48 0.46 -9.21
C ALA A 255 -20.81 -0.29 -9.35
N TRP A 256 -21.13 -1.15 -8.38
CA TRP A 256 -22.44 -1.83 -8.28
C TRP A 256 -22.72 -2.31 -6.84
N GLY A 257 -23.95 -2.77 -6.61
CA GLY A 257 -24.45 -3.25 -5.33
C GLY A 257 -25.32 -2.23 -4.59
N ALA A 258 -25.29 -2.30 -3.26
CA ALA A 258 -26.04 -1.41 -2.38
C ALA A 258 -25.55 0.03 -2.49
N ASN A 259 -26.49 0.98 -2.37
CA ASN A 259 -26.23 2.42 -2.57
C ASN A 259 -27.01 3.33 -1.62
N SER A 260 -27.54 2.81 -0.50
CA SER A 260 -28.38 3.57 0.43
C SER A 260 -27.71 4.84 0.99
N TYR A 261 -26.38 4.85 1.04
CA TYR A 261 -25.55 5.96 1.52
C TYR A 261 -24.82 6.71 0.41
N GLY A 262 -25.06 6.38 -0.86
CA GLY A 262 -24.36 6.97 -1.99
C GLY A 262 -23.01 6.33 -2.32
N GLN A 263 -22.69 5.17 -1.75
CA GLN A 263 -21.38 4.51 -1.90
C GLN A 263 -21.01 4.10 -3.33
N LEU A 264 -21.94 4.17 -4.29
CA LEU A 264 -21.65 3.97 -5.71
C LEU A 264 -21.23 5.26 -6.44
N GLY A 265 -21.46 6.44 -5.86
CA GLY A 265 -20.97 7.71 -6.43
C GLY A 265 -21.73 8.17 -7.67
N THR A 266 -22.94 7.68 -7.91
CA THR A 266 -23.73 7.95 -9.13
C THR A 266 -24.60 9.21 -9.05
N GLY A 267 -24.54 9.96 -7.95
CA GLY A 267 -25.42 11.09 -7.66
C GLY A 267 -26.80 10.70 -7.09
N TYR A 268 -27.09 9.40 -6.99
CA TYR A 268 -28.37 8.86 -6.51
C TYR A 268 -28.16 7.80 -5.43
N LYS A 269 -29.25 7.36 -4.79
CA LYS A 269 -29.27 6.28 -3.76
C LYS A 269 -29.68 4.91 -4.30
N THR A 270 -29.95 4.81 -5.60
CA THR A 270 -30.47 3.59 -6.22
C THR A 270 -29.39 2.51 -6.24
N HIS A 271 -29.76 1.30 -5.82
CA HIS A 271 -28.88 0.13 -5.93
C HIS A 271 -28.71 -0.23 -7.41
N HIS A 272 -27.52 -0.70 -7.78
CA HIS A 272 -27.25 -1.11 -9.15
C HIS A 272 -26.93 -2.59 -9.17
N LEU A 273 -27.80 -3.38 -9.81
CA LEU A 273 -27.61 -4.83 -9.96
C LEU A 273 -26.54 -5.19 -11.01
N SER A 274 -26.02 -4.19 -11.71
CA SER A 274 -25.00 -4.32 -12.75
C SER A 274 -23.97 -3.20 -12.61
N PRO A 275 -22.70 -3.44 -12.97
CA PRO A 275 -21.67 -2.42 -13.07
C PRO A 275 -22.16 -1.20 -13.84
N VAL A 276 -22.03 -0.03 -13.22
CA VAL A 276 -22.25 1.28 -13.84
C VAL A 276 -20.99 2.11 -13.76
N ILE A 277 -20.74 2.90 -14.80
CA ILE A 277 -19.63 3.84 -14.82
C ILE A 277 -19.88 4.96 -13.80
N VAL A 278 -18.85 5.32 -13.04
CA VAL A 278 -18.91 6.34 -11.98
C VAL A 278 -18.15 7.57 -12.45
N ALA A 279 -18.85 8.70 -12.45
CA ALA A 279 -18.29 10.04 -12.67
C ALA A 279 -17.19 10.08 -13.77
N PRO A 280 -17.50 9.69 -15.02
CA PRO A 280 -16.53 9.65 -16.13
C PRO A 280 -15.86 11.00 -16.40
N GLU A 281 -16.48 12.09 -15.97
CA GLU A 281 -15.95 13.46 -16.04
C GLU A 281 -14.75 13.73 -15.13
N LEU A 282 -14.49 12.89 -14.11
CA LEU A 282 -13.35 13.08 -13.20
C LEU A 282 -12.00 12.86 -13.88
N GLY A 283 -11.97 12.12 -14.98
CA GLY A 283 -10.75 11.72 -15.67
C GLY A 283 -10.23 10.36 -15.22
N LYS A 284 -8.96 10.07 -15.53
CA LYS A 284 -8.39 8.73 -15.39
C LYS A 284 -8.11 8.36 -13.93
N VAL A 285 -8.80 7.34 -13.43
CA VAL A 285 -8.58 6.74 -12.11
C VAL A 285 -7.38 5.78 -12.16
N VAL A 286 -6.57 5.75 -11.10
CA VAL A 286 -5.39 4.87 -10.99
C VAL A 286 -5.41 3.96 -9.77
N GLU A 287 -6.21 4.28 -8.75
CA GLU A 287 -6.36 3.46 -7.55
C GLU A 287 -7.76 3.61 -6.97
N ILE A 288 -8.33 2.51 -6.50
CA ILE A 288 -9.65 2.45 -5.88
C ILE A 288 -9.58 1.82 -4.49
N ALA A 289 -10.43 2.28 -3.58
CA ALA A 289 -10.47 1.76 -2.21
C ALA A 289 -11.90 1.66 -1.69
N ALA A 290 -12.17 0.52 -1.04
CA ALA A 290 -13.38 0.25 -0.28
C ALA A 290 -13.03 -0.75 0.84
N CYS A 291 -13.72 -0.68 1.97
CA CYS A 291 -13.52 -1.60 3.07
C CYS A 291 -14.83 -2.33 3.41
N HIS A 292 -14.76 -3.65 3.55
CA HIS A 292 -15.89 -4.53 3.86
C HIS A 292 -16.64 -4.18 5.15
N LEU A 293 -16.08 -3.37 6.05
CA LEU A 293 -16.73 -2.88 7.27
C LEU A 293 -17.41 -1.52 7.12
N SER A 294 -17.37 -0.93 5.93
CA SER A 294 -17.78 0.46 5.71
C SER A 294 -18.60 0.63 4.43
N HIS A 295 -19.36 1.72 4.38
CA HIS A 295 -20.10 2.15 3.20
C HIS A 295 -19.42 3.34 2.52
N ILE A 296 -18.11 3.50 2.68
CA ILE A 296 -17.32 4.54 2.01
C ILE A 296 -16.59 3.94 0.81
N SER A 297 -16.44 4.75 -0.23
CA SER A 297 -15.68 4.50 -1.43
C SER A 297 -14.73 5.65 -1.65
N ALA A 298 -13.56 5.35 -2.20
CA ALA A 298 -12.59 6.37 -2.58
C ALA A 298 -11.84 5.97 -3.84
N ALA A 299 -11.38 6.97 -4.59
CA ALA A 299 -10.56 6.78 -5.77
C ALA A 299 -9.50 7.88 -5.89
N MET A 300 -8.34 7.51 -6.41
CA MET A 300 -7.26 8.43 -6.75
C MET A 300 -7.15 8.56 -8.25
N LEU A 301 -7.05 9.79 -8.72
CA LEU A 301 -6.81 10.12 -10.13
C LEU A 301 -5.32 10.08 -10.46
N HIS A 302 -5.00 10.02 -11.75
CA HIS A 302 -3.62 10.03 -12.23
C HIS A 302 -2.82 11.30 -11.86
N ASP A 303 -3.50 12.41 -11.57
CA ASP A 303 -2.89 13.67 -11.14
C ASP A 303 -2.69 13.74 -9.61
N GLY A 304 -2.99 12.65 -8.90
CA GLY A 304 -2.84 12.52 -7.45
C GLY A 304 -4.02 13.06 -6.64
N LYS A 305 -5.07 13.62 -7.26
CA LYS A 305 -6.27 14.03 -6.53
C LYS A 305 -7.04 12.83 -6.02
N ILE A 306 -7.52 12.91 -4.78
CA ILE A 306 -8.29 11.85 -4.14
C ILE A 306 -9.71 12.31 -3.90
N PHE A 307 -10.66 11.49 -4.35
CA PHE A 307 -12.09 11.67 -4.15
C PHE A 307 -12.66 10.61 -3.21
N MET A 308 -13.70 10.97 -2.47
CA MET A 308 -14.43 10.08 -1.58
C MET A 308 -15.94 10.30 -1.67
N TRP A 309 -16.71 9.24 -1.42
CA TRP A 309 -18.17 9.25 -1.43
C TRP A 309 -18.74 8.07 -0.61
N GLY A 310 -20.05 8.06 -0.38
CA GLY A 310 -20.73 7.11 0.49
C GLY A 310 -20.96 7.64 1.90
N HIS A 311 -20.94 6.76 2.90
CA HIS A 311 -21.18 7.12 4.29
C HIS A 311 -19.91 7.68 4.96
N CYS A 312 -19.79 9.01 4.96
CA CYS A 312 -18.60 9.73 5.40
C CYS A 312 -18.93 10.54 6.67
N ARG A 313 -18.35 10.17 7.82
CA ARG A 313 -18.61 10.82 9.12
C ARG A 313 -20.10 10.96 9.48
N GLY A 314 -20.90 9.96 9.18
CA GLY A 314 -22.35 10.00 9.43
C GLY A 314 -23.18 10.68 8.33
N HIS A 315 -22.55 11.26 7.31
CA HIS A 315 -23.23 11.90 6.19
C HIS A 315 -23.20 11.01 4.96
N SER A 316 -24.26 11.05 4.16
CA SER A 316 -24.30 10.37 2.86
C SER A 316 -23.86 11.32 1.75
N ILE A 317 -22.77 10.97 1.07
CA ILE A 317 -22.19 11.71 -0.06
C ILE A 317 -22.47 10.91 -1.33
N PHE A 318 -23.31 11.44 -2.22
CA PHE A 318 -23.80 10.68 -3.38
C PHE A 318 -22.94 10.81 -4.64
N SER A 319 -22.04 11.79 -4.68
CA SER A 319 -21.14 12.03 -5.80
C SER A 319 -19.71 12.16 -5.28
N PRO A 320 -18.70 11.71 -6.05
CA PRO A 320 -17.30 11.85 -5.66
C PRO A 320 -16.96 13.28 -5.24
N SER A 321 -16.44 13.41 -4.03
CA SER A 321 -16.09 14.69 -3.41
C SER A 321 -14.59 14.76 -3.19
N LEU A 322 -13.95 15.83 -3.68
CA LEU A 322 -12.51 16.03 -3.56
C LEU A 322 -12.09 16.12 -2.08
N THR A 323 -10.98 15.47 -1.76
CA THR A 323 -10.37 15.47 -0.43
C THR A 323 -9.05 16.25 -0.44
N PRO A 324 -8.59 16.76 0.73
CA PRO A 324 -7.29 17.41 0.84
C PRO A 324 -6.13 16.41 1.03
N TYR A 325 -6.36 15.11 0.86
CA TYR A 325 -5.39 14.06 1.19
C TYR A 325 -4.59 13.61 -0.03
N THR A 326 -3.40 13.06 0.25
CA THR A 326 -2.48 12.53 -0.78
C THR A 326 -2.41 11.00 -0.76
N HIS A 327 -3.09 10.34 0.19
CA HIS A 327 -3.22 8.88 0.23
C HIS A 327 -4.65 8.44 0.55
N LEU A 328 -5.12 7.37 -0.13
CA LEU A 328 -6.45 6.80 0.09
C LEU A 328 -6.65 6.33 1.54
N ASP A 329 -5.58 5.85 2.17
CA ASP A 329 -5.57 5.41 3.58
C ASP A 329 -6.07 6.51 4.54
N GLU A 330 -5.78 7.79 4.24
CA GLU A 330 -6.20 8.93 5.06
C GLU A 330 -7.71 9.20 4.94
N VAL A 331 -8.32 8.83 3.82
CA VAL A 331 -9.79 8.90 3.67
C VAL A 331 -10.44 7.96 4.68
N PHE A 332 -9.95 6.74 4.81
CA PHE A 332 -10.51 5.76 5.76
C PHE A 332 -10.22 6.13 7.20
N ALA A 333 -9.02 6.65 7.49
CA ALA A 333 -8.67 7.13 8.83
C ALA A 333 -9.60 8.26 9.30
N CYS A 334 -9.97 9.19 8.41
CA CYS A 334 -10.66 10.42 8.79
C CYS A 334 -12.17 10.44 8.49
N TYR A 335 -12.64 9.65 7.51
CA TYR A 335 -14.05 9.69 7.06
C TYR A 335 -14.82 8.38 7.27
N SER A 336 -14.15 7.24 7.45
CA SER A 336 -14.84 5.96 7.67
C SER A 336 -15.37 5.84 9.10
N THR A 337 -16.42 5.05 9.28
CA THR A 337 -16.93 4.66 10.60
C THR A 337 -17.33 3.18 10.55
N PRO A 338 -16.55 2.26 11.18
CA PRO A 338 -15.33 2.54 11.96
C PRO A 338 -14.14 2.96 11.07
N ALA A 339 -13.16 3.63 11.68
CA ALA A 339 -11.90 3.99 11.03
C ALA A 339 -10.97 2.77 11.00
N VAL A 340 -11.07 1.97 9.94
CA VAL A 340 -10.30 0.73 9.75
C VAL A 340 -9.63 0.70 8.38
N THR A 341 -8.57 -0.10 8.24
CA THR A 341 -7.73 -0.12 7.03
C THR A 341 -8.33 -0.99 5.92
N TRP A 342 -8.58 -0.42 4.75
CA TRP A 342 -9.09 -1.17 3.58
C TRP A 342 -8.10 -2.18 2.99
N ARG A 343 -6.81 -2.05 3.32
CA ARG A 343 -5.72 -2.97 2.97
C ARG A 343 -4.69 -3.02 4.09
N THR A 344 -3.74 -3.96 4.04
CA THR A 344 -2.54 -3.87 4.89
C THR A 344 -1.78 -2.58 4.56
N LEU A 345 -1.62 -1.71 5.56
CA LEU A 345 -0.76 -0.54 5.43
C LEU A 345 0.68 -1.02 5.28
N GLN A 346 1.35 -0.53 4.26
CA GLN A 346 2.75 -0.81 4.02
C GLN A 346 3.53 0.48 4.23
N PHE A 347 4.43 0.44 5.19
CA PHE A 347 5.38 1.51 5.42
C PHE A 347 6.64 1.09 4.69
N ARG A 348 7.05 1.88 3.69
CA ARG A 348 8.37 1.68 3.11
C ARG A 348 9.36 1.83 4.26
N ALA A 349 10.09 0.76 4.55
CA ALA A 349 11.41 0.92 5.14
C ALA A 349 12.07 2.02 4.32
N ARG A 350 12.63 3.05 4.96
CA ARG A 350 13.53 3.95 4.24
C ARG A 350 14.71 3.10 3.76
N GLN A 351 14.56 2.48 2.60
CA GLN A 351 15.57 1.72 1.88
C GLN A 351 16.05 2.48 0.64
N ASP A 352 15.63 3.74 0.50
CA ASP A 352 16.31 4.68 -0.37
C ASP A 352 16.99 5.67 0.57
N THR A 353 18.32 5.61 0.65
CA THR A 353 19.09 6.81 1.00
C THR A 353 18.53 7.90 0.08
N PRO A 354 17.91 8.98 0.59
CA PRO A 354 17.29 9.98 -0.26
C PRO A 354 18.23 10.36 -1.41
N LEU A 355 17.74 10.62 -2.62
CA LEU A 355 18.61 10.92 -3.77
C LEU A 355 19.70 11.95 -3.41
N ALA A 356 19.34 12.96 -2.62
CA ALA A 356 20.28 13.95 -2.09
C ALA A 356 21.42 13.34 -1.25
N GLU A 357 21.12 12.39 -0.37
CA GLU A 357 22.11 11.71 0.47
C GLU A 357 22.95 10.70 -0.35
N THR A 358 22.34 10.03 -1.34
CA THR A 358 23.09 9.18 -2.29
C THR A 358 24.09 9.99 -3.08
N LEU A 359 23.68 11.16 -3.59
CA LEU A 359 24.57 12.09 -4.30
C LEU A 359 25.66 12.60 -3.35
N ARG A 360 25.32 12.98 -2.12
CA ARG A 360 26.30 13.40 -1.10
C ARG A 360 27.37 12.34 -0.84
N LEU A 361 26.98 11.07 -0.73
CA LEU A 361 27.92 9.96 -0.52
C LEU A 361 28.78 9.65 -1.75
N ALA A 362 28.27 9.95 -2.95
CA ALA A 362 29.00 9.78 -4.21
C ALA A 362 29.99 10.93 -4.51
N PHE A 363 30.13 11.93 -3.64
CA PHE A 363 31.11 13.00 -3.82
C PHE A 363 32.51 12.55 -3.34
N ASN A 364 33.53 12.78 -4.16
CA ASN A 364 34.92 12.38 -3.91
C ASN A 364 35.13 10.86 -3.75
N ASP A 365 34.41 10.08 -4.56
CA ASP A 365 34.49 8.62 -4.59
C ASP A 365 35.25 8.14 -5.85
N GLU A 366 36.43 7.56 -5.63
CA GLU A 366 37.29 7.01 -6.68
C GLU A 366 36.68 5.80 -7.39
N SER A 367 35.77 5.07 -6.74
CA SER A 367 35.16 3.88 -7.33
C SER A 367 34.05 4.17 -8.34
N THR A 368 33.42 5.35 -8.23
CA THR A 368 32.28 5.75 -9.06
C THR A 368 32.55 6.96 -9.95
N GLY A 369 33.49 7.83 -9.58
CA GLY A 369 33.85 9.02 -10.34
C GLY A 369 34.43 8.71 -11.74
N ASP A 370 34.04 9.51 -12.73
CA ASP A 370 34.49 9.40 -14.13
C ASP A 370 35.46 10.53 -14.54
N ILE A 371 35.86 11.37 -13.58
CA ILE A 371 36.88 12.41 -13.73
C ILE A 371 37.55 12.76 -12.39
N CYS A 372 38.85 13.00 -12.42
CA CYS A 372 39.67 13.42 -11.29
C CYS A 372 40.20 14.84 -11.50
N PHE A 373 40.03 15.70 -10.51
CA PHE A 373 40.70 17.01 -10.46
C PHE A 373 41.88 16.97 -9.49
N LYS A 374 43.07 17.32 -9.99
CA LYS A 374 44.28 17.48 -9.18
C LYS A 374 44.45 18.94 -8.81
N VAL A 375 44.39 19.26 -7.52
CA VAL A 375 44.54 20.62 -6.99
C VAL A 375 45.64 20.62 -5.93
N GLY A 376 46.79 21.22 -6.25
CA GLY A 376 47.93 21.26 -5.34
C GLY A 376 48.42 19.88 -4.89
N GLY A 377 48.36 18.89 -5.78
CA GLY A 377 48.77 17.50 -5.51
C GLY A 377 47.70 16.60 -4.88
N ASN A 378 46.54 17.14 -4.50
CA ASN A 378 45.42 16.36 -3.97
C ASN A 378 44.42 16.01 -5.08
N SER A 379 43.84 14.80 -5.04
CA SER A 379 42.90 14.31 -6.04
C SER A 379 41.45 14.42 -5.55
N ILE A 380 40.54 14.83 -6.43
CA ILE A 380 39.10 14.91 -6.15
C ILE A 380 38.33 14.18 -7.26
N TRP A 381 37.69 13.06 -6.92
CA TRP A 381 36.95 12.22 -7.89
C TRP A 381 35.48 12.62 -7.96
N VAL A 382 34.99 12.94 -9.15
CA VAL A 382 33.62 13.44 -9.37
C VAL A 382 33.02 12.88 -10.67
N HIS A 383 31.76 13.23 -10.93
CA HIS A 383 30.96 12.72 -12.04
C HIS A 383 30.66 13.84 -13.04
N LYS A 384 31.13 13.71 -14.29
CA LYS A 384 30.92 14.65 -15.41
C LYS A 384 29.44 14.98 -15.57
N ALA A 385 28.54 14.00 -15.38
CA ALA A 385 27.09 14.19 -15.49
C ALA A 385 26.57 15.25 -14.50
N ILE A 386 26.95 15.15 -13.22
CA ILE A 386 26.51 16.09 -12.17
C ILE A 386 27.06 17.48 -12.46
N LEU A 387 28.33 17.59 -12.84
CA LEU A 387 28.97 18.86 -13.20
C LEU A 387 28.27 19.54 -14.38
N LYS A 388 27.98 18.80 -15.46
CA LYS A 388 27.25 19.31 -16.64
C LYS A 388 25.84 19.77 -16.30
N ILE A 389 25.15 19.12 -15.38
CA ILE A 389 23.80 19.50 -14.96
C ILE A 389 23.83 20.78 -14.13
N ARG A 390 24.76 20.87 -13.18
CA ARG A 390 24.76 21.88 -12.12
C ARG A 390 25.63 23.11 -12.41
N CYS A 391 26.49 23.08 -13.44
CA CYS A 391 27.42 24.17 -13.75
C CYS A 391 27.57 24.41 -15.26
N GLN A 392 27.31 25.65 -15.71
CA GLN A 392 27.42 26.02 -17.12
C GLN A 392 28.86 25.98 -17.63
N TYR A 393 29.85 26.32 -16.79
CA TYR A 393 31.27 26.23 -17.14
C TYR A 393 31.66 24.79 -17.51
N TYR A 394 31.34 23.82 -16.66
CA TYR A 394 31.61 22.40 -16.95
C TYR A 394 30.78 21.88 -18.12
N ARG A 395 29.54 22.36 -18.28
CA ARG A 395 28.74 22.04 -19.47
C ARG A 395 29.44 22.45 -20.77
N ALA A 396 30.05 23.63 -20.81
CA ALA A 396 30.80 24.09 -21.97
C ALA A 396 32.16 23.37 -22.12
N MET A 397 32.87 23.16 -20.99
CA MET A 397 34.17 22.47 -20.96
C MET A 397 34.09 21.05 -21.54
N PHE A 398 32.98 20.34 -21.29
CA PHE A 398 32.78 18.97 -21.74
C PHE A 398 32.06 18.83 -23.10
N GLN A 399 31.96 19.91 -23.90
CA GLN A 399 31.39 19.85 -25.25
C GLN A 399 32.48 19.81 -26.33
N HIS A 400 32.44 18.78 -27.16
CA HIS A 400 33.09 18.54 -28.46
C HIS A 400 34.60 18.14 -28.56
N PRO A 401 35.58 18.63 -27.79
CA PRO A 401 36.93 18.02 -27.76
C PRO A 401 37.14 17.03 -26.61
N TRP A 402 36.42 17.20 -25.49
CA TRP A 402 36.58 16.41 -24.25
C TRP A 402 35.69 15.17 -24.17
N ALA A 403 34.79 14.99 -25.15
CA ALA A 403 33.99 13.78 -25.27
C ALA A 403 34.76 12.64 -25.97
N GLU A 404 35.80 12.98 -26.75
CA GLU A 404 36.60 12.03 -27.53
C GLU A 404 38.01 11.80 -26.97
N ALA A 405 38.49 12.68 -26.07
CA ALA A 405 39.75 12.50 -25.36
C ALA A 405 39.50 11.82 -24.00
N ASP A 406 40.07 10.63 -23.79
CA ASP A 406 40.12 9.87 -22.51
C ASP A 406 40.97 10.60 -21.43
N GLN A 407 40.80 11.91 -21.27
CA GLN A 407 41.40 12.64 -20.15
C GLN A 407 40.56 12.44 -18.90
N GLU A 408 40.99 11.48 -18.09
CA GLU A 408 40.41 11.17 -16.77
C GLU A 408 40.92 12.11 -15.67
N THR A 409 41.94 12.93 -15.94
CA THR A 409 42.55 13.83 -14.93
C THR A 409 42.72 15.27 -15.45
N VAL A 410 42.38 16.25 -14.61
CA VAL A 410 42.50 17.69 -14.89
C VAL A 410 43.32 18.37 -13.79
N GLU A 411 44.41 19.04 -14.17
CA GLU A 411 45.24 19.83 -13.26
C GLU A 411 44.63 21.23 -13.04
N ILE A 412 44.50 21.65 -11.79
CA ILE A 412 43.96 22.94 -11.37
C ILE A 412 45.00 23.67 -10.54
N GLU A 413 45.61 24.69 -11.16
CA GLU A 413 46.64 25.52 -10.52
C GLU A 413 46.09 26.85 -9.98
N GLN A 414 44.87 27.21 -10.37
CA GLN A 414 44.32 28.56 -10.17
C GLN A 414 43.67 28.74 -8.79
N PHE A 415 43.35 27.65 -8.10
CA PHE A 415 42.60 27.64 -6.85
C PHE A 415 43.31 26.80 -5.79
N SER A 416 43.16 27.16 -4.52
CA SER A 416 43.57 26.29 -3.42
C SER A 416 42.67 25.05 -3.34
N TYR A 417 43.22 23.96 -2.81
CA TYR A 417 42.46 22.72 -2.65
C TYR A 417 41.14 22.92 -1.87
N PRO A 418 41.10 23.57 -0.70
CA PRO A 418 39.86 23.61 0.09
C PRO A 418 38.78 24.42 -0.61
N VAL A 419 39.14 25.46 -1.35
CA VAL A 419 38.20 26.26 -2.12
C VAL A 419 37.61 25.49 -3.29
N TYR A 420 38.46 24.82 -4.08
CA TYR A 420 37.99 24.03 -5.22
C TYR A 420 37.19 22.80 -4.78
N TYR A 421 37.59 22.17 -3.66
CA TYR A 421 36.87 21.07 -3.03
C TYR A 421 35.48 21.48 -2.57
N CYS A 422 35.36 22.62 -1.87
CA CYS A 422 34.06 23.14 -1.44
C CYS A 422 33.15 23.50 -2.61
N PHE A 423 33.71 24.08 -3.68
CA PHE A 423 32.96 24.37 -4.89
C PHE A 423 32.39 23.09 -5.54
N LEU A 424 33.20 22.06 -5.71
CA LEU A 424 32.74 20.79 -6.27
C LEU A 424 31.72 20.10 -5.34
N LYS A 425 31.94 20.12 -4.03
CA LYS A 425 31.01 19.58 -3.03
C LYS A 425 29.64 20.27 -3.10
N TYR A 426 29.63 21.60 -3.22
CA TYR A 426 28.40 22.39 -3.37
C TYR A 426 27.55 21.93 -4.57
N LEU A 427 28.18 21.54 -5.69
CA LEU A 427 27.45 21.03 -6.85
C LEU A 427 26.70 19.71 -6.56
N TYR A 428 27.11 18.97 -5.53
CA TYR A 428 26.49 17.73 -5.09
C TYR A 428 25.50 17.92 -3.93
N THR A 429 25.77 18.86 -3.02
CA THR A 429 25.07 18.94 -1.73
C THR A 429 24.28 20.22 -1.49
N ASP A 430 24.43 21.25 -2.33
CA ASP A 430 23.89 22.60 -2.08
C ASP A 430 24.41 23.26 -0.79
N GLU A 431 25.47 22.71 -0.17
CA GLU A 431 26.09 23.21 1.07
C GLU A 431 27.48 23.79 0.78
N VAL A 432 27.80 24.93 1.41
CA VAL A 432 29.14 25.54 1.38
C VAL A 432 29.71 25.52 2.80
N ASP A 433 30.84 24.86 2.96
CA ASP A 433 31.53 24.71 4.25
C ASP A 433 33.02 25.09 4.09
N LEU A 434 33.27 26.40 3.95
CA LEU A 434 34.59 26.96 3.75
C LEU A 434 34.98 27.84 4.96
N PRO A 435 36.14 27.59 5.60
CA PRO A 435 36.62 28.43 6.70
C PRO A 435 36.76 29.91 6.29
N VAL A 436 36.41 30.82 7.20
CA VAL A 436 36.38 32.28 6.95
C VAL A 436 37.73 32.82 6.50
N ASP A 437 38.82 32.28 7.04
CA ASP A 437 40.20 32.68 6.71
C ASP A 437 40.58 32.34 5.26
N GLU A 438 39.95 31.33 4.66
CA GLU A 438 40.14 30.94 3.25
C GLU A 438 39.18 31.64 2.31
N ALA A 439 37.98 32.00 2.78
CA ALA A 439 36.99 32.76 2.01
C ALA A 439 37.48 34.19 1.67
N LEU A 440 38.24 34.81 2.58
CA LEU A 440 38.80 36.16 2.41
C LEU A 440 39.87 36.24 1.31
N GLY A 441 40.61 35.15 1.05
CA GLY A 441 41.55 35.07 -0.08
C GLY A 441 40.88 35.04 -1.46
N PHE A 442 39.59 34.66 -1.51
CA PHE A 442 38.81 34.48 -2.74
C PHE A 442 38.23 35.80 -3.29
N ILE A 443 37.86 36.72 -2.40
CA ILE A 443 37.24 38.01 -2.78
C ILE A 443 38.24 38.94 -3.50
N PHE A 444 39.55 38.75 -3.32
CA PHE A 444 40.57 39.68 -3.83
C PHE A 444 41.28 39.26 -5.14
N LYS A 445 41.03 38.06 -5.71
CA LYS A 445 41.63 37.64 -6.98
C LYS A 445 40.60 37.55 -8.13
N LYS A 446 40.49 38.66 -8.87
CA LYS A 446 40.01 38.83 -10.27
C LYS A 446 38.61 38.30 -10.64
N SER A 447 37.64 39.21 -10.54
CA SER A 447 36.83 39.86 -11.62
C SER A 447 36.39 39.17 -12.93
N ASN A 448 36.75 37.92 -13.26
CA ASN A 448 36.41 37.33 -14.57
C ASN A 448 35.59 36.03 -14.54
N PHE A 449 35.18 35.56 -13.36
CA PHE A 449 34.15 34.53 -13.24
C PHE A 449 32.97 35.10 -12.45
N ILE A 450 31.84 35.26 -13.14
CA ILE A 450 30.56 35.61 -12.52
C ILE A 450 30.11 34.39 -11.70
N PHE A 451 30.59 34.31 -10.46
CA PHE A 451 29.85 33.74 -9.33
C PHE A 451 28.83 34.84 -8.95
N VAL A 452 27.60 34.90 -9.46
CA VAL A 452 26.41 34.08 -9.14
C VAL A 452 25.17 34.94 -9.53
N PRO A 453 23.96 34.36 -9.69
CA PRO A 453 22.81 34.87 -8.92
C PRO A 453 22.07 33.66 -8.31
N HIS A 454 22.03 33.37 -7.01
CA HIS A 454 21.89 34.21 -5.82
C HIS A 454 22.87 33.83 -4.69
N PHE A 455 23.80 34.73 -4.34
CA PHE A 455 24.39 34.77 -3.00
C PHE A 455 23.57 35.77 -2.19
N HIS A 456 22.64 35.28 -1.38
CA HIS A 456 22.12 36.05 -0.25
C HIS A 456 22.75 35.46 1.01
N LEU A 457 23.95 35.94 1.36
CA LEU A 457 24.46 35.86 2.72
C LEU A 457 23.79 37.00 3.50
N HIS A 458 22.71 36.68 4.22
CA HIS A 458 22.21 37.57 5.26
C HIS A 458 23.17 37.48 6.45
N PHE A 459 23.93 38.54 6.69
CA PHE A 459 24.48 38.85 8.00
C PHE A 459 23.53 39.84 8.66
N PHE A 460 22.69 39.35 9.58
CA PHE A 460 22.31 39.94 10.88
C PHE A 460 21.55 38.89 11.69
#